data_AF-A0A485K943-F1
#
_entry.id   AF-A0A485K943-F1
#
_cell.length_a   1.000
_cell.length_b   1.000
_cell.length_c   1.000
_cell.angle_alpha   90.00
_cell.angle_beta   90.00
_cell.angle_gamma   90.00
#
_symmetry.space_group_name_H-M   'P 1'
#
loop_
_entity.id
_entity.type
_entity.pdbx_description
1 polymer ?
#
loop_
_entity_poly.entity_id
_entity_poly.type
_entity_poly.pdbx_seq_one_letter_code
_entity_poly.pdbx_strand_id
1 'polypeptide(L)'
;MATELDGMSVAIKSVDSFKQPEMLDQLQAECAAYTVLMSLQGDCIPILVRPAPVMLWEGLLDGIVLSLVTGRTLEAMGDDGIASIPRACRQRSLQDLDKIHKLGVLHGDIADRNLILHEVEGCPPRIVFVDFGFAETNCSANDVRFKGEVYNLCRILQLFGKMLL
;
A
#
# COMPACT_ATOMS: atom_id res chain seq x y z
N MET A 1 -1.25 14.56 1.85
CA MET A 1 -1.93 15.69 1.16
C MET A 1 -2.12 15.34 -0.30
N ALA A 2 -3.29 15.60 -0.90
CA ALA A 2 -3.48 15.46 -2.35
C ALA A 2 -3.18 16.78 -3.07
N THR A 3 -2.49 16.74 -4.20
CA THR A 3 -2.17 17.90 -5.05
C THR A 3 -2.02 17.47 -6.51
N GLU A 4 -1.79 18.42 -7.41
CA GLU A 4 -1.41 18.17 -8.80
C GLU A 4 0.09 18.42 -8.99
N LEU A 5 0.77 17.55 -9.74
CA LEU A 5 2.16 17.68 -10.15
C LEU A 5 2.31 17.20 -11.59
N ASP A 6 2.82 18.04 -12.49
CA ASP A 6 3.01 17.72 -13.91
C ASP A 6 1.74 17.17 -14.61
N GLY A 7 0.55 17.67 -14.22
CA GLY A 7 -0.74 17.20 -14.76
C GLY A 7 -1.27 15.90 -14.13
N MET A 8 -0.58 15.35 -13.13
CA MET A 8 -0.98 14.14 -12.41
C MET A 8 -1.47 14.48 -11.00
N SER A 9 -2.59 13.89 -10.59
CA SER A 9 -3.00 13.93 -9.18
C SER A 9 -2.08 13.04 -8.35
N VAL A 10 -1.44 13.63 -7.34
CA VAL A 10 -0.46 12.98 -6.47
C VAL A 10 -0.84 13.08 -5.00
N ALA A 11 -0.43 12.08 -4.22
CA ALA A 11 -0.43 12.09 -2.78
C ALA A 11 1.00 12.33 -2.29
N ILE A 12 1.16 13.33 -1.44
CA ILE A 12 2.42 13.64 -0.76
C ILE A 12 2.29 13.22 0.71
N LYS A 13 3.16 12.30 1.13
CA LYS A 13 3.41 11.96 2.54
C LYS A 13 4.68 12.69 2.96
N SER A 14 4.58 13.54 3.97
CA SER A 14 5.67 14.40 4.44
C SER A 14 5.93 14.15 5.92
N VAL A 15 7.18 14.20 6.34
CA VAL A 15 7.62 14.02 7.73
C VAL A 15 8.58 15.14 8.13
N ASP A 16 8.55 15.51 9.40
CA ASP A 16 9.53 16.40 10.01
C ASP A 16 10.67 15.54 10.56
N SER A 17 11.60 15.17 9.68
CA SER A 17 12.74 14.30 10.00
C SER A 17 13.72 14.95 10.99
N PHE A 18 13.72 16.28 11.10
CA PHE A 18 14.51 16.99 12.10
C PHE A 18 13.98 16.75 13.52
N LYS A 19 12.65 16.70 13.70
CA LYS A 19 12.03 16.39 14.99
C LYS A 19 11.87 14.90 15.25
N GLN A 20 11.70 14.10 14.21
CA GLN A 20 11.47 12.65 14.27
C GLN A 20 12.35 11.93 13.25
N PRO A 21 13.66 11.77 13.53
CA PRO A 21 14.60 11.17 12.60
C PRO A 21 14.24 9.74 12.18
N GLU A 22 13.56 8.99 13.04
CA GLU A 22 13.05 7.63 12.75
C GLU A 22 12.03 7.60 11.59
N MET A 23 11.37 8.72 11.31
CA MET A 23 10.43 8.83 10.19
C MET A 23 11.14 8.92 8.84
N LEU A 24 12.43 9.31 8.84
CA LEU A 24 13.25 9.27 7.63
C LEU A 24 13.56 7.83 7.22
N ASP A 25 13.83 6.95 8.19
CA ASP A 25 14.05 5.53 7.93
C ASP A 25 12.81 4.89 7.30
N GLN A 26 11.61 5.27 7.77
CA GLN A 26 10.35 4.82 7.16
C GLN A 26 10.17 5.31 5.73
N LEU A 27 10.48 6.59 5.44
CA LEU A 27 10.45 7.10 4.06
C LEU A 27 11.44 6.40 3.15
N GLN A 28 12.63 6.06 3.66
CA GLN A 28 13.64 5.32 2.91
C GLN A 28 13.20 3.88 2.66
N ALA A 29 12.66 3.19 3.67
CA ALA A 29 12.08 1.86 3.54
C ALA A 29 10.95 1.83 2.49
N GLU A 30 10.06 2.82 2.55
CA GLU A 30 8.97 2.98 1.60
C GLU A 30 9.50 3.19 0.16
N CYS A 31 10.45 4.11 -0.05
CA CYS A 31 11.08 4.31 -1.37
C CYS A 31 11.76 3.03 -1.90
N ALA A 32 12.47 2.30 -1.04
CA ALA A 32 13.13 1.06 -1.41
C ALA A 32 12.10 -0.01 -1.84
N ALA A 33 11.01 -0.16 -1.09
CA ALA A 33 9.93 -1.07 -1.44
C ALA A 33 9.30 -0.71 -2.79
N TYR A 34 8.91 0.55 -3.02
CA TYR A 34 8.34 0.97 -4.31
C TYR A 34 9.32 0.75 -5.48
N THR A 35 10.62 0.95 -5.25
CA THR A 35 11.66 0.69 -6.26
C THR A 35 11.70 -0.78 -6.66
N VAL A 36 11.68 -1.70 -5.69
CA VAL A 36 11.63 -3.15 -5.94
C VAL A 36 10.32 -3.56 -6.63
N LEU A 37 9.20 -2.93 -6.23
CA LEU A 37 7.85 -3.25 -6.71
C LEU A 37 7.47 -2.49 -7.99
N MET A 38 8.42 -1.98 -8.76
CA MET A 38 8.17 -1.17 -9.96
C MET A 38 7.17 -1.80 -10.94
N SER A 39 7.19 -3.13 -11.09
CA SER A 39 6.28 -3.86 -11.99
C SER A 39 4.82 -3.96 -11.50
N LEU A 40 4.53 -3.61 -10.24
CA LEU A 40 3.20 -3.64 -9.64
C LEU A 40 2.54 -2.26 -9.51
N GLN A 41 3.31 -1.20 -9.76
CA GLN A 41 2.86 0.18 -9.66
C GLN A 41 1.73 0.49 -10.64
N GLY A 42 0.67 1.15 -10.15
CA GLY A 42 -0.54 1.48 -10.90
C GLY A 42 -1.59 0.37 -10.96
N ASP A 43 -1.24 -0.89 -10.66
CA ASP A 43 -2.18 -2.00 -10.54
C ASP A 43 -2.66 -2.15 -9.10
N CYS A 44 -1.82 -2.70 -8.23
CA CYS A 44 -2.15 -3.00 -6.83
C CYS A 44 -1.41 -2.13 -5.80
N ILE A 45 -0.48 -1.28 -6.22
CA ILE A 45 0.16 -0.24 -5.40
C ILE A 45 0.21 1.09 -6.17
N PRO A 46 0.35 2.25 -5.49
CA PRO A 46 0.57 3.54 -6.14
C PRO A 46 1.79 3.58 -7.07
N ILE A 47 1.81 4.55 -7.98
CA ILE A 47 2.98 4.87 -8.79
C ILE A 47 3.91 5.78 -7.98
N LEU A 48 5.19 5.45 -7.91
CA LEU A 48 6.22 6.32 -7.37
C LEU A 48 6.59 7.39 -8.39
N VAL A 49 6.25 8.65 -8.09
CA VAL A 49 6.43 9.77 -9.04
C VAL A 49 7.85 10.35 -8.98
N ARG A 50 8.52 10.19 -7.84
CA ARG A 50 9.92 10.60 -7.62
C ARG A 50 10.68 9.46 -6.95
N PRO A 51 11.84 9.02 -7.48
CA PRO A 51 12.53 7.78 -7.07
C PRO A 51 13.28 7.89 -5.72
N ALA A 52 13.19 9.02 -5.04
CA ALA A 52 13.84 9.29 -3.76
C ALA A 52 12.99 10.27 -2.93
N PRO A 53 13.20 10.33 -1.61
CA PRO A 53 12.60 11.38 -0.79
C PRO A 53 12.91 12.77 -1.36
N VAL A 54 11.90 13.63 -1.37
CA VAL A 54 12.00 15.02 -1.82
C VAL A 54 12.03 15.95 -0.61
N MET A 55 12.89 16.96 -0.66
CA MET A 55 12.81 18.08 0.28
C MET A 55 11.61 18.96 -0.08
N LEU A 56 10.80 19.25 0.92
CA LEU A 56 9.60 20.08 0.84
C LEU A 56 9.75 21.27 1.80
N TRP A 57 8.94 22.31 1.59
CA TRP A 57 8.86 23.48 2.49
C TRP A 57 10.23 24.07 2.85
N GLU A 58 10.96 24.59 1.86
CA GLU A 58 12.27 25.22 2.05
C GLU A 58 13.33 24.33 2.74
N GLY A 59 13.19 23.00 2.66
CA GLY A 59 14.11 22.04 3.26
C GLY A 59 13.77 21.66 4.70
N LEU A 60 12.57 22.02 5.18
CA LEU A 60 12.11 21.69 6.53
C LEU A 60 11.50 20.29 6.65
N LEU A 61 10.97 19.75 5.55
CA LEU A 61 10.29 18.46 5.54
C LEU A 61 10.87 17.54 4.46
N ASP A 62 10.93 16.26 4.77
CA ASP A 62 11.15 15.21 3.78
C ASP A 62 9.82 14.60 3.37
N GLY A 63 9.71 14.10 2.14
CA GLY A 63 8.50 13.40 1.73
C GLY A 63 8.67 12.47 0.54
N ILE A 64 7.64 11.66 0.31
CA ILE A 64 7.52 10.80 -0.86
C ILE A 64 6.30 11.24 -1.68
N VAL A 65 6.43 11.18 -3.01
CA VAL A 65 5.39 11.59 -3.95
C VAL A 65 4.89 10.36 -4.70
N LEU A 66 3.63 10.03 -4.49
CA LEU A 66 2.95 8.87 -5.08
C LEU A 66 1.76 9.33 -5.93
N SER A 67 1.33 8.53 -6.91
CA SER A 67 0.05 8.79 -7.58
C SER A 67 -1.09 8.75 -6.57
N LEU A 68 -2.05 9.66 -6.69
CA LEU A 68 -3.23 9.65 -5.83
C LEU A 68 -4.09 8.43 -6.12
N VAL A 69 -4.30 7.58 -5.12
CA VAL A 69 -5.31 6.52 -5.17
C VAL A 69 -6.61 7.08 -4.63
N THR A 70 -7.61 7.22 -5.50
CA THR A 70 -8.95 7.66 -5.10
C THR A 70 -9.74 6.49 -4.51
N GLY A 71 -10.63 6.77 -3.57
CA GLY A 71 -11.45 5.75 -2.91
C GLY A 71 -11.51 5.94 -1.40
N ARG A 72 -12.01 4.92 -0.71
CA ARG A 72 -12.08 4.87 0.76
C ARG A 72 -11.12 3.81 1.29
N THR A 73 -10.47 4.11 2.42
CA THR A 73 -9.77 3.06 3.16
C THR A 73 -10.78 2.03 3.66
N LEU A 74 -10.35 0.77 3.80
CA LEU A 74 -11.22 -0.27 4.35
C LEU A 74 -11.60 0.03 5.81
N GLU A 75 -10.71 0.67 6.57
CA GLU A 75 -11.01 1.19 7.91
C GLU A 75 -12.20 2.14 7.89
N ALA A 76 -12.22 3.11 6.96
CA ALA A 76 -13.32 4.07 6.84
C ALA A 76 -14.62 3.42 6.36
N MET A 77 -14.56 2.26 5.71
CA MET A 77 -15.74 1.49 5.28
C MET A 77 -16.35 0.66 6.41
N GLY A 78 -15.55 0.24 7.40
CA GLY A 78 -15.96 -0.66 8.47
C GLY A 78 -16.31 -2.08 7.98
N ASP A 79 -16.64 -2.97 8.91
CA ASP A 79 -16.87 -4.39 8.62
C ASP A 79 -17.98 -4.64 7.59
N ASP A 80 -19.10 -3.93 7.69
CA ASP A 80 -20.22 -4.06 6.74
C ASP A 80 -19.83 -3.60 5.34
N GLY A 81 -19.06 -2.51 5.26
CA GLY A 81 -18.53 -2.01 4.00
C GLY A 81 -17.57 -3.01 3.37
N ILE A 82 -16.65 -3.60 4.15
CA ILE A 82 -15.74 -4.64 3.67
C ILE A 82 -16.52 -5.89 3.20
N ALA A 83 -17.57 -6.29 3.93
CA ALA A 83 -18.41 -7.42 3.58
C ALA A 83 -19.10 -7.22 2.21
N SER A 84 -19.45 -5.97 1.88
CA SER A 84 -20.07 -5.58 0.60
C SER A 84 -19.14 -5.67 -0.60
N ILE A 85 -17.81 -5.68 -0.38
CA ILE A 85 -16.83 -5.79 -1.47
C ILE A 85 -16.98 -7.16 -2.15
N PRO A 86 -17.06 -7.19 -3.51
CA PRO A 86 -17.15 -8.43 -4.24
C PRO A 86 -16.07 -9.42 -3.82
N ARG A 87 -16.46 -10.67 -3.52
CA ARG A 87 -15.53 -11.70 -3.03
C ARG A 87 -14.36 -11.92 -3.99
N ALA A 88 -14.59 -11.83 -5.30
CA ALA A 88 -13.55 -11.94 -6.31
C ALA A 88 -12.49 -10.82 -6.19
N CYS A 89 -12.91 -9.59 -5.86
CA CYS A 89 -11.98 -8.48 -5.60
C CYS A 89 -11.13 -8.76 -4.35
N ARG A 90 -11.76 -9.19 -3.25
CA ARG A 90 -11.05 -9.58 -2.02
C ARG A 90 -10.07 -10.74 -2.24
N GLN A 91 -10.44 -11.74 -3.03
CA GLN A 91 -9.55 -12.86 -3.38
C GLN A 91 -8.40 -12.42 -4.28
N ARG A 92 -8.64 -11.50 -5.23
CA ARG A 92 -7.58 -10.90 -6.06
C ARG A 92 -6.55 -10.18 -5.20
N SER A 93 -6.95 -9.50 -4.14
CA SER A 93 -6.00 -8.84 -3.21
C SER A 93 -5.02 -9.80 -2.56
N LEU A 94 -5.42 -11.06 -2.30
CA LEU A 94 -4.48 -12.09 -1.84
C LEU A 94 -3.44 -12.44 -2.90
N GLN A 95 -3.85 -12.48 -4.18
CA GLN A 95 -2.93 -12.71 -5.30
C GLN A 95 -1.99 -11.52 -5.49
N ASP A 96 -2.49 -10.30 -5.29
CA ASP A 96 -1.67 -9.09 -5.36
C ASP A 96 -0.65 -9.03 -4.22
N LEU A 97 -1.01 -9.43 -3.00
CA LEU A 97 -0.05 -9.60 -1.90
C LEU A 97 0.99 -10.70 -2.20
N ASP A 98 0.59 -11.83 -2.79
CA ASP A 98 1.52 -12.88 -3.23
C ASP A 98 2.52 -12.37 -4.29
N LYS A 99 2.10 -11.48 -5.20
CA LYS A 99 3.04 -10.83 -6.14
C LYS A 99 4.06 -9.96 -5.40
N ILE A 100 3.63 -9.21 -4.37
CA ILE A 100 4.53 -8.40 -3.53
C ILE A 100 5.55 -9.31 -2.83
N HIS A 101 5.10 -10.40 -2.21
CA HIS A 101 5.97 -11.37 -1.54
C HIS A 101 6.96 -12.05 -2.48
N LYS A 102 6.53 -12.40 -3.70
CA LYS A 102 7.39 -13.00 -4.74
C LYS A 102 8.52 -12.09 -5.19
N LEU A 103 8.35 -10.78 -5.05
CA LEU A 103 9.41 -9.79 -5.29
C LEU A 103 10.31 -9.58 -4.07
N GLY A 104 10.15 -10.38 -3.01
CA GLY A 104 10.99 -10.33 -1.82
C GLY A 104 10.69 -9.13 -0.92
N VAL A 105 9.47 -8.60 -0.95
CA VAL A 105 9.04 -7.48 -0.11
C VAL A 105 8.03 -7.96 0.92
N LEU A 106 8.29 -7.68 2.19
CA LEU A 106 7.33 -7.74 3.29
C LEU A 106 6.77 -6.33 3.48
N HIS A 107 5.45 -6.16 3.55
CA HIS A 107 4.84 -4.83 3.72
C HIS A 107 5.05 -4.29 5.14
N GLY A 108 5.06 -5.16 6.16
CA GLY A 108 5.29 -4.85 7.57
C GLY A 108 4.09 -4.29 8.33
N ASP A 109 3.06 -3.78 7.65
CA ASP A 109 1.90 -3.13 8.27
C ASP A 109 0.59 -3.38 7.49
N ILE A 110 0.24 -4.66 7.30
CA ILE A 110 -1.05 -5.04 6.70
C ILE A 110 -2.18 -4.71 7.68
N ALA A 111 -2.82 -3.56 7.45
CA ALA A 111 -3.95 -3.04 8.19
C ALA A 111 -5.01 -2.47 7.23
N ASP A 112 -6.26 -2.42 7.66
CA ASP A 112 -7.39 -1.87 6.92
C ASP A 112 -7.25 -0.37 6.57
N ARG A 113 -6.54 0.40 7.38
CA ARG A 113 -6.15 1.80 7.06
C ARG A 113 -5.18 1.91 5.87
N ASN A 114 -4.41 0.85 5.60
CA ASN A 114 -3.40 0.78 4.53
C ASN A 114 -3.92 0.08 3.26
N LEU A 115 -5.24 -0.13 3.18
CA LEU A 115 -5.92 -0.75 2.05
C LEU A 115 -7.00 0.19 1.54
N ILE A 116 -6.93 0.59 0.28
CA ILE A 116 -7.91 1.50 -0.34
C ILE A 116 -8.74 0.72 -1.35
N LEU A 117 -10.07 0.75 -1.21
CA LEU A 117 -10.96 0.30 -2.27
C LEU A 117 -10.99 1.39 -3.35
N HIS A 118 -10.34 1.11 -4.47
CA HIS A 118 -10.26 1.99 -5.61
C HIS A 118 -11.28 1.57 -6.68
N GLU A 119 -12.18 2.50 -6.99
CA GLU A 119 -13.29 2.30 -7.91
C GLU A 119 -13.14 3.27 -9.08
N VAL A 120 -13.15 2.73 -10.29
CA VAL A 120 -13.13 3.50 -11.53
C VAL A 120 -14.35 3.09 -12.34
N GLU A 121 -15.11 4.07 -12.81
CA GLU A 121 -16.29 3.82 -13.62
C GLU A 121 -15.96 2.94 -14.83
N GLY A 122 -16.76 1.90 -15.06
CA GLY A 122 -16.55 0.93 -16.15
C GLY A 122 -15.46 -0.13 -15.89
N CYS A 123 -14.77 -0.09 -14.75
CA CYS A 123 -13.76 -1.08 -14.37
C CYS A 123 -14.19 -1.88 -13.12
N PRO A 124 -13.76 -3.14 -12.98
CA PRO A 124 -13.92 -3.87 -11.73
C PRO A 124 -13.19 -3.14 -10.58
N PRO A 125 -13.78 -3.07 -9.37
CA PRO A 125 -13.13 -2.46 -8.23
C PRO A 125 -11.88 -3.25 -7.84
N ARG A 126 -10.88 -2.56 -7.31
CA ARG A 126 -9.63 -3.18 -6.83
C ARG A 126 -9.24 -2.62 -5.47
N ILE A 127 -8.59 -3.44 -4.65
CA ILE A 127 -7.99 -2.99 -3.39
C ILE A 127 -6.53 -2.69 -3.66
N VAL A 128 -6.09 -1.48 -3.31
CA VAL A 128 -4.73 -0.99 -3.50
C VAL A 128 -4.03 -0.93 -2.14
N PHE A 129 -2.83 -1.50 -2.05
CA PHE A 129 -1.97 -1.46 -0.87
C PHE A 129 -1.21 -0.13 -0.85
N VAL A 130 -1.20 0.55 0.28
CA VAL A 130 -0.52 1.84 0.47
C VAL A 130 0.29 1.81 1.76
N ASP A 131 1.20 2.78 1.91
CA ASP A 131 2.05 2.95 3.09
C ASP A 131 3.02 1.78 3.34
N PHE A 132 4.16 1.82 2.66
CA PHE A 132 5.25 0.84 2.85
C PHE A 132 6.30 1.33 3.86
N GLY A 133 5.93 2.21 4.81
CA GLY A 133 6.87 2.78 5.78
C GLY A 133 7.55 1.74 6.69
N PHE A 134 6.93 0.58 6.89
CA PHE A 134 7.48 -0.53 7.67
C PHE A 134 7.96 -1.71 6.80
N ALA A 135 8.12 -1.48 5.49
CA ALA A 135 8.45 -2.55 4.57
C ALA A 135 9.90 -3.01 4.73
N GLU A 136 10.10 -4.32 4.61
CA GLU A 136 11.42 -4.92 4.47
C GLU A 136 11.59 -5.46 3.06
N THR A 137 12.74 -5.19 2.44
CA THR A 137 13.09 -5.68 1.11
C THR A 137 14.18 -6.75 1.19
N ASN A 138 14.37 -7.50 0.10
CA ASN A 138 15.30 -8.63 0.03
C ASN A 138 14.98 -9.76 1.01
N CYS A 139 13.71 -9.93 1.37
CA CYS A 139 13.25 -11.06 2.15
C CYS A 139 13.46 -12.37 1.37
N SER A 140 13.79 -13.45 2.08
CA SER A 140 13.88 -14.77 1.46
C SER A 140 12.50 -15.24 0.99
N ALA A 141 12.44 -16.04 -0.09
CA ALA A 141 11.18 -16.61 -0.57
C ALA A 141 10.42 -17.45 0.47
N ASN A 142 11.10 -17.92 1.52
CA ASN A 142 10.52 -18.72 2.60
C ASN A 142 10.36 -17.91 3.91
N ASP A 143 10.35 -16.58 3.85
CA ASP A 143 10.16 -15.76 5.04
C ASP A 143 8.82 -16.10 5.71
N VAL A 144 8.89 -16.56 6.96
CA VAL A 144 7.73 -17.03 7.71
C VAL A 144 6.72 -15.91 7.96
N ARG A 145 7.16 -14.64 7.91
CA ARG A 145 6.32 -13.46 8.16
C ARG A 145 5.32 -13.21 7.03
N PHE A 146 5.60 -13.66 5.81
CA PHE A 146 4.65 -13.61 4.69
C PHE A 146 3.32 -14.32 5.03
N LYS A 147 3.39 -15.46 5.74
CA LYS A 147 2.18 -16.15 6.20
C LYS A 147 1.37 -15.31 7.18
N GLY A 148 2.04 -14.51 8.02
CA GLY A 148 1.40 -13.57 8.94
C GLY A 148 0.65 -12.47 8.20
N GLU A 149 1.24 -11.90 7.16
CA GLU A 149 0.57 -10.90 6.32
C GLU A 149 -0.64 -11.46 5.58
N VAL A 150 -0.52 -12.66 5.01
CA VAL A 150 -1.65 -13.35 4.36
C VAL A 150 -2.77 -13.62 5.37
N TYR A 151 -2.43 -14.08 6.58
CA TYR A 151 -3.41 -14.31 7.64
C TYR A 151 -4.14 -13.01 8.03
N ASN A 152 -3.38 -11.93 8.25
CA ASN A 152 -3.94 -10.62 8.59
C ASN A 152 -4.84 -10.09 7.47
N LEU A 153 -4.41 -10.19 6.21
CA LEU A 153 -5.20 -9.77 5.07
C LEU A 153 -6.50 -10.59 4.94
N CYS A 154 -6.44 -11.92 5.07
CA CYS A 154 -7.64 -12.77 5.07
C CYS A 154 -8.62 -12.40 6.18
N ARG A 155 -8.12 -11.98 7.35
CA ARG A 155 -8.94 -11.54 8.49
C ARG A 155 -9.65 -10.24 8.18
N ILE A 156 -8.91 -9.23 7.72
CA ILE A 156 -9.45 -7.93 7.30
C ILE A 156 -10.50 -8.13 6.21
N LEU A 157 -10.18 -8.92 5.20
CA LEU A 157 -11.07 -9.19 4.06
C LEU A 157 -12.18 -10.21 4.37
N GLN A 158 -12.33 -10.67 5.62
CA GLN A 158 -13.39 -11.58 6.04
C GLN A 158 -13.51 -12.84 5.16
N LEU A 159 -12.37 -13.41 4.74
CA LEU A 159 -12.34 -14.57 3.84
C LEU A 159 -12.43 -15.92 4.57
N PHE A 160 -12.31 -15.92 5.90
CA PHE A 160 -12.31 -17.13 6.73
C PHE A 160 -13.70 -17.80 6.93
N GLY A 161 -14.78 -17.26 6.35
CA GLY A 161 -16.16 -17.74 6.59
C GLY A 161 -16.82 -18.59 5.50
N LYS A 162 -16.16 -18.85 4.37
CA LYS A 162 -16.67 -19.75 3.30
C LYS A 162 -15.51 -20.44 2.62
N MET A 163 -14.77 -21.28 3.34
CA MET A 163 -14.00 -22.35 2.72
C MET A 163 -15.02 -23.45 2.42
N LEU A 164 -15.69 -23.34 1.26
CA LEU A 164 -16.43 -24.46 0.67
C LEU A 164 -15.39 -25.54 0.34
N LEU A 165 -15.35 -26.57 1.18
CA LEU A 165 -15.25 -27.94 0.69
C LEU A 165 -16.66 -28.38 0.29
#